data_AF-A0A820P1N0-F1
#
_entry.id   AF-A0A820P1N0-F1
#
_cell.length_a   1.000
_cell.length_b   1.000
_cell.length_c   1.000
_cell.angle_alpha   90.00
_cell.angle_beta   90.00
_cell.angle_gamma   90.00
#
_symmetry.space_group_name_H-M   'P 1'
#
loop_
_entity.id
_entity.type
_entity.pdbx_description
1 polymer ?
#
loop_
_entity_poly.entity_id
_entity_poly.type
_entity_poly.pdbx_seq_one_letter_code
_entity_poly.pdbx_strand_id
1 'polypeptide(L)'
;KKSGQCDLEPNHTHFLLFDDGKENPDAVLPLRAEIEKYSRYTSLENTIEETVESPIPIVMVLVEGGRSSIETICQALEWNTPVVVIKDSGRAADLVAKLHACYSD
;
A
#
# COMPACT_ATOMS: atom_id res chain seq x y z
N LYS A 1 -12.18 -9.90 -24.71
CA LYS A 1 -11.22 -9.37 -23.70
C LYS A 1 -9.81 -9.56 -24.26
N LYS A 2 -8.99 -8.50 -24.34
CA LYS A 2 -7.55 -8.68 -24.55
C LYS A 2 -6.98 -9.40 -23.31
N SER A 3 -6.03 -10.31 -23.49
CA SER A 3 -5.38 -10.99 -22.37
C SER A 3 -4.66 -9.97 -21.49
N GLY A 4 -4.84 -10.05 -20.16
CA GLY A 4 -4.16 -9.19 -19.20
C GLY A 4 -4.90 -7.91 -18.80
N GLN A 5 -6.15 -7.69 -19.25
CA GLN A 5 -6.99 -6.58 -18.79
C GLN A 5 -8.05 -7.04 -17.79
N CYS A 6 -8.21 -6.29 -16.71
CA CYS A 6 -9.28 -6.41 -15.72
C CYS A 6 -10.29 -5.26 -15.88
N ASP A 7 -11.55 -5.53 -15.56
CA ASP A 7 -12.59 -4.49 -15.50
C ASP A 7 -12.44 -3.71 -14.18
N LEU A 8 -12.92 -2.46 -14.14
CA LEU A 8 -12.93 -1.66 -12.92
C LEU A 8 -13.94 -2.23 -11.90
N GLU A 9 -13.63 -2.14 -10.61
CA GLU A 9 -14.51 -2.62 -9.55
C GLU A 9 -15.60 -1.56 -9.23
N PRO A 10 -16.90 -1.90 -9.29
CA PRO A 10 -18.01 -0.93 -9.24
C PRO A 10 -18.32 -0.31 -7.86
N ASN A 11 -17.78 -0.83 -6.78
CA ASN A 11 -17.98 -0.40 -5.41
C ASN A 11 -16.96 0.65 -4.94
N HIS A 12 -15.99 1.04 -5.78
CA HIS A 12 -15.12 2.18 -5.49
C HIS A 12 -15.85 3.52 -5.67
N THR A 13 -15.53 4.49 -4.81
CA THR A 13 -16.09 5.86 -4.88
C THR A 13 -15.34 6.77 -5.85
N HIS A 14 -14.03 6.55 -6.00
CA HIS A 14 -13.12 7.37 -6.80
C HIS A 14 -12.12 6.46 -7.53
N PHE A 15 -11.72 6.88 -8.73
CA PHE A 15 -10.69 6.21 -9.51
C PHE A 15 -9.58 7.20 -9.87
N LEU A 16 -8.33 6.80 -9.64
CA LEU A 16 -7.16 7.48 -10.18
C LEU A 16 -6.60 6.60 -11.29
N LEU A 17 -6.74 7.06 -12.53
CA LEU A 17 -6.25 6.34 -13.71
C LEU A 17 -4.86 6.86 -14.07
N PHE A 18 -3.87 5.97 -13.99
CA PHE A 18 -2.49 6.28 -14.33
C PHE A 18 -2.15 5.73 -15.72
N ASP A 19 -1.49 6.57 -16.53
CA ASP A 19 -1.02 6.22 -17.87
C ASP A 19 0.43 6.67 -18.00
N ASP A 20 1.36 5.71 -18.11
CA ASP A 20 2.79 5.96 -18.38
C ASP A 20 3.14 5.81 -19.87
N GLY A 21 2.13 5.67 -20.73
CA GLY A 21 2.25 5.40 -22.16
C GLY A 21 2.70 3.97 -22.48
N LYS A 22 2.77 3.06 -21.50
CA LYS A 22 3.20 1.67 -21.66
C LYS A 22 2.14 0.71 -21.11
N GLU A 23 2.10 -0.51 -21.64
CA GLU A 23 1.31 -1.60 -21.05
C GLU A 23 2.10 -2.25 -19.89
N ASN A 24 2.35 -1.49 -18.82
CA ASN A 24 3.09 -1.95 -17.65
C ASN A 24 2.20 -1.94 -16.37
N PRO A 25 1.72 -3.11 -15.90
CA PRO A 25 0.83 -3.17 -14.74
C PRO A 25 1.49 -2.73 -13.43
N ASP A 26 2.82 -2.74 -13.34
CA ASP A 26 3.56 -2.36 -12.13
C ASP A 26 3.86 -0.85 -12.06
N ALA A 27 3.50 -0.09 -13.09
CA ALA A 27 3.79 1.35 -13.17
C ALA A 27 3.06 2.20 -12.10
N VAL A 28 2.04 1.63 -11.45
CA VAL A 28 1.25 2.31 -10.40
C VAL A 28 1.99 2.38 -9.05
N LEU A 29 2.97 1.50 -8.79
CA LEU A 29 3.66 1.45 -7.50
C LEU A 29 4.33 2.79 -7.12
N PRO A 30 5.12 3.44 -8.00
CA PRO A 30 5.72 4.75 -7.71
C PRO A 30 4.70 5.88 -7.52
N LEU A 31 3.54 5.82 -8.17
CA LEU A 31 2.49 6.82 -7.96
C LEU A 31 1.85 6.67 -6.58
N ARG A 32 1.51 5.43 -6.19
CA ARG A 32 0.91 5.13 -4.88
C ARG A 32 1.82 5.64 -3.75
N ALA A 33 3.11 5.38 -3.89
CA ALA A 33 4.16 5.86 -3.02
C ALA A 33 4.17 7.38 -2.81
N GLU A 34 4.09 8.13 -3.91
CA GLU A 34 4.12 9.59 -3.89
C GLU A 34 2.86 10.14 -3.19
N ILE A 35 1.70 9.54 -3.46
CA ILE A 35 0.45 9.88 -2.78
C ILE A 35 0.55 9.65 -1.27
N GLU A 36 1.03 8.47 -0.85
CA GLU A 36 1.20 8.15 0.57
C GLU A 36 2.21 9.09 1.26
N LYS A 37 3.27 9.50 0.55
CA LYS A 37 4.21 10.50 1.06
C LYS A 37 3.54 11.86 1.20
N TYR A 38 2.81 12.31 0.18
CA TYR A 38 2.13 13.60 0.20
C TYR A 38 1.10 13.66 1.34
N SER A 39 0.23 12.66 1.45
CA SER A 39 -0.79 12.58 2.51
C SER A 39 -0.21 12.64 3.92
N ARG A 40 0.99 12.08 4.16
CA ARG A 40 1.66 12.19 5.47
C ARG A 40 2.00 13.62 5.86
N TYR A 41 2.39 14.45 4.89
CA TYR A 41 2.90 15.81 5.13
C TYR A 41 1.85 16.91 4.90
N THR A 42 0.73 16.59 4.25
CA THR A 42 -0.41 17.48 4.20
C THR A 42 -1.09 17.48 5.57
N SER A 43 -0.75 18.45 6.41
CA SER A 43 -1.50 18.75 7.63
C SER A 43 -2.94 19.12 7.26
N LEU A 44 -3.91 18.63 8.04
CA LEU A 44 -5.28 19.12 7.96
C LEU A 44 -5.25 20.60 8.37
N GLU A 45 -5.23 21.52 7.40
CA GLU A 45 -5.20 22.99 7.58
C GLU A 45 -6.37 23.55 8.42
N ASN A 46 -7.27 22.71 8.94
CA ASN A 46 -8.55 23.10 9.52
C ASN A 46 -8.66 22.96 11.05
N THR A 47 -7.57 22.69 11.79
CA THR A 47 -7.65 22.72 13.27
C THR A 47 -7.02 23.98 13.81
N ILE A 48 -7.90 24.94 14.06
CA ILE A 48 -7.69 26.16 14.83
C ILE A 48 -7.12 25.75 16.20
N GLU A 49 -6.08 26.46 16.64
CA GLU A 49 -5.35 26.33 17.91
C GLU A 49 -4.10 25.43 17.87
N GLU A 50 -2.96 26.10 18.12
CA GLU A 50 -1.61 25.56 18.28
C GLU A 50 -1.62 24.17 18.95
N THR A 51 -1.10 23.14 18.28
CA THR A 51 -0.32 22.04 18.89
C THR A 51 0.05 20.96 17.87
N VAL A 52 1.35 20.92 17.53
CA VAL A 52 2.07 19.82 16.86
C VAL A 52 1.61 19.51 15.43
N GLU A 53 2.48 19.79 14.44
CA GLU A 53 2.41 19.21 13.10
C GLU A 53 2.54 17.68 13.18
N SER A 54 1.46 17.00 13.52
CA SER A 54 1.43 15.54 13.58
C SER A 54 1.12 15.01 12.18
N PRO A 55 2.00 14.19 11.57
CA PRO A 55 1.76 13.64 10.25
C PRO A 55 0.54 12.72 10.27
N ILE A 56 -0.19 12.67 9.15
CA ILE A 56 -1.30 11.73 8.99
C ILE A 56 -0.73 10.29 9.02
N PRO A 57 -1.16 9.43 9.96
CA PRO A 57 -0.65 8.07 10.03
C PRO A 57 -1.18 7.23 8.87
N ILE A 58 -0.29 6.45 8.25
CA ILE A 58 -0.62 5.52 7.16
C ILE A 58 -0.19 4.12 7.58
N VAL A 59 -1.06 3.14 7.32
CA VAL A 59 -0.82 1.71 7.57
C VAL A 59 -1.16 0.93 6.31
N MET A 60 -0.40 -0.14 6.04
CA MET A 60 -0.70 -1.07 4.95
C MET A 60 -1.20 -2.40 5.51
N VAL A 61 -2.16 -3.04 4.84
CA VAL A 61 -2.66 -4.37 5.22
C VAL A 61 -2.32 -5.37 4.12
N LEU A 62 -1.68 -6.47 4.50
CA LEU A 62 -1.39 -7.60 3.61
C LEU A 62 -2.40 -8.73 3.88
N VAL A 63 -3.22 -9.02 2.85
CA VAL A 63 -4.14 -10.16 2.79
C VAL A 63 -3.78 -10.97 1.55
N GLU A 64 -3.56 -12.28 1.70
CA GLU A 64 -2.97 -13.12 0.65
C GLU A 64 -1.68 -12.53 0.04
N GLY A 65 -1.72 -12.18 -1.26
CA GLY A 65 -0.62 -11.58 -2.01
C GLY A 65 0.23 -12.56 -2.83
N GLY A 66 1.01 -11.99 -3.73
CA GLY A 66 2.01 -12.68 -4.54
C GLY A 66 3.36 -11.98 -4.48
N ARG A 67 4.24 -12.24 -5.45
CA ARG A 67 5.57 -11.63 -5.53
C ARG A 67 5.52 -10.09 -5.50
N SER A 68 4.69 -9.48 -6.34
CA SER A 68 4.55 -8.01 -6.39
C SER A 68 4.05 -7.43 -5.06
N SER A 69 3.24 -8.18 -4.30
CA SER A 69 2.80 -7.78 -2.96
C SER A 69 3.97 -7.73 -1.97
N ILE A 70 4.91 -8.68 -2.07
CA ILE A 70 6.14 -8.68 -1.25
C ILE A 70 7.01 -7.47 -1.60
N GLU A 71 7.22 -7.19 -2.89
CA GLU A 71 7.98 -6.02 -3.34
C GLU A 71 7.35 -4.72 -2.81
N THR A 72 6.02 -4.63 -2.86
CA THR A 72 5.25 -3.50 -2.30
C THR A 72 5.40 -3.36 -0.79
N ILE A 73 5.35 -4.46 -0.01
CA ILE A 73 5.49 -4.38 1.45
C ILE A 73 6.91 -3.97 1.84
N CYS A 74 7.93 -4.45 1.12
CA CYS A 74 9.32 -4.05 1.36
C CYS A 74 9.51 -2.55 1.15
N GLN A 75 8.98 -2.01 0.06
CA GLN A 75 9.00 -0.57 -0.20
C GLN A 75 8.24 0.24 0.87
N ALA A 76 7.08 -0.24 1.31
CA ALA A 76 6.32 0.40 2.37
C ALA A 76 7.12 0.47 3.68
N LEU A 77 7.83 -0.61 4.03
CA LEU A 77 8.69 -0.68 5.22
C LEU A 77 9.92 0.25 5.11
N GLU A 78 10.54 0.38 3.93
CA GLU A 78 11.62 1.35 3.68
C GLU A 78 11.18 2.81 3.95
N TRP A 79 9.89 3.11 3.81
CA TRP A 79 9.31 4.41 4.15
C TRP A 79 8.69 4.49 5.54
N ASN A 80 9.02 3.54 6.43
CA ASN A 80 8.48 3.46 7.78
C ASN A 80 6.94 3.39 7.82
N THR A 81 6.32 2.77 6.82
CA THR A 81 4.90 2.45 6.84
C THR A 81 4.70 1.12 7.57
N PRO A 82 3.99 1.09 8.70
CA PRO A 82 3.67 -0.17 9.36
C PRO A 82 2.83 -1.07 8.45
N VAL A 83 3.14 -2.36 8.45
CA VAL A 83 2.41 -3.38 7.68
C VAL A 83 1.74 -4.35 8.65
N VAL A 84 0.41 -4.43 8.57
CA VAL A 84 -0.40 -5.43 9.27
C VAL A 84 -0.55 -6.64 8.38
N VAL A 85 -0.07 -7.80 8.85
CA VAL A 85 -0.16 -9.06 8.10
C VAL A 85 -1.31 -9.89 8.66
N ILE A 86 -2.25 -10.28 7.80
CA ILE A 86 -3.35 -11.15 8.19
C ILE A 86 -2.92 -12.61 8.04
N LYS A 87 -2.52 -13.21 9.16
CA LYS A 87 -2.17 -14.63 9.23
C LYS A 87 -3.35 -15.52 8.83
N ASP A 88 -3.06 -16.61 8.15
CA ASP A 88 -4.01 -17.62 7.68
C ASP A 88 -4.97 -17.07 6.61
N SER A 89 -4.61 -15.94 5.97
CA SER A 89 -5.29 -15.45 4.77
C SER A 89 -4.80 -16.13 3.49
N GLY A 90 -3.63 -16.78 3.52
CA GLY A 90 -3.08 -17.53 2.39
C GLY A 90 -1.82 -16.90 1.77
N ARG A 91 -1.21 -17.65 0.84
CA ARG A 91 -0.13 -17.20 -0.07
C ARG A 91 1.01 -16.44 0.65
N ALA A 92 1.32 -15.21 0.21
CA ALA A 92 2.47 -14.45 0.72
C ALA A 92 2.29 -14.04 2.18
N ALA A 93 1.07 -13.68 2.61
CA ALA A 93 0.78 -13.30 3.99
C ALA A 93 1.17 -14.39 4.98
N ASP A 94 0.84 -15.66 4.70
CA ASP A 94 1.17 -16.79 5.57
C ASP A 94 2.67 -17.06 5.64
N LEU A 95 3.38 -16.87 4.52
CA LEU A 95 4.83 -17.00 4.48
C LEU A 95 5.49 -15.95 5.39
N VAL A 96 5.09 -14.69 5.25
CA VAL A 96 5.61 -13.57 6.05
C VAL A 96 5.29 -13.79 7.53
N ALA A 97 4.06 -14.19 7.87
CA ALA A 97 3.65 -14.45 9.25
C ALA A 97 4.47 -15.59 9.89
N LYS A 98 4.72 -16.68 9.17
CA LYS A 98 5.55 -17.81 9.66
C LYS A 98 7.00 -17.39 9.87
N LEU A 99 7.59 -16.67 8.92
CA LEU A 99 8.97 -16.19 9.05
C LEU A 99 9.10 -15.23 10.23
N HIS A 100 8.17 -14.28 10.38
CA HIS A 100 8.16 -13.37 11.51
C HIS A 100 8.14 -14.13 12.84
N ALA A 101 7.30 -15.16 12.98
CA ALA A 101 7.27 -15.99 14.19
C ALA A 101 8.63 -16.67 14.46
N CYS A 102 9.29 -17.23 13.44
CA CYS A 102 10.58 -17.90 13.60
C CYS A 102 11.75 -16.95 13.97
N TYR A 103 11.66 -15.66 13.66
CA TYR A 103 12.71 -14.66 13.92
C TYR A 103 12.40 -13.76 15.13
N SER A 104 11.20 -13.88 15.71
CA SER A 104 10.79 -13.12 16.90
C SER A 104 11.02 -13.89 18.20
N ASP A 105 11.43 -15.16 18.10
CA ASP A 105 11.96 -15.98 19.19
C ASP A 105 13.49 -15.85 19.27
#